data_AF-A0A6A4QWR9-F1
#
_entry.id   AF-A0A6A4QWR9-F1
#
_cell.length_a   1.000
_cell.length_b   1.000
_cell.length_c   1.000
_cell.angle_alpha   90.00
_cell.angle_beta   90.00
_cell.angle_gamma   90.00
#
_symmetry.space_group_name_H-M   'P 1'
#
loop_
_entity.id
_entity.type
_entity.pdbx_description
1 polymer ?
#
loop_
_entity_poly.entity_id
_entity_poly.type
_entity_poly.pdbx_seq_one_letter_code
_entity_poly.pdbx_strand_id
1 'polypeptide(L)'
;MRIKLPNKDSSGVVTAFYLTSKAYHSRNHDEIDFEFLGNNEEEPYILQTNIFVRDEGGREQRIGLWFDPTINFHTYGILWNQHQIV
;
A
#
# COMPACT_ATOMS: atom_id res chain seq x y z
N MET A 1 -10.56 4.47 -1.36
CA MET A 1 -10.20 4.87 -2.74
C MET A 1 -10.62 3.77 -3.72
N ARG A 2 -10.98 4.11 -4.96
CA ARG A 2 -11.09 3.11 -6.04
C ARG A 2 -9.84 3.18 -6.92
N ILE A 3 -9.11 2.08 -7.04
CA ILE A 3 -7.81 2.03 -7.73
C ILE A 3 -7.86 0.94 -8.79
N LYS A 4 -7.30 1.24 -9.97
CA LYS A 4 -6.98 0.29 -11.03
C LYS A 4 -5.51 0.46 -11.37
N LEU A 5 -4.76 -0.63 -11.43
CA LEU A 5 -3.32 -0.60 -11.65
C LEU A 5 -2.96 -0.57 -13.14
N PRO A 6 -1.75 -0.13 -13.51
CA PRO A 6 -1.26 -0.21 -14.87
C PRO A 6 -1.29 -1.64 -15.43
N ASN A 7 -1.73 -1.81 -16.67
CA ASN A 7 -1.80 -3.09 -17.38
C ASN A 7 -0.61 -3.32 -18.32
N LYS A 8 0.55 -2.78 -17.95
CA LYS A 8 1.82 -2.82 -18.70
C LYS A 8 2.95 -3.02 -17.70
N ASP A 9 4.14 -3.33 -18.20
CA ASP A 9 5.33 -3.44 -17.35
C ASP A 9 5.45 -2.24 -16.39
N SER A 10 5.47 -2.58 -15.11
CA SER A 10 5.54 -1.66 -13.98
C SER A 10 6.64 -2.06 -13.00
N SER A 11 7.59 -2.87 -13.45
CA SER A 11 8.72 -3.34 -12.67
C SER A 11 9.44 -2.18 -12.00
N GLY A 12 9.55 -2.24 -10.66
CA GLY A 12 10.20 -1.19 -9.87
C GLY A 12 9.38 0.08 -9.64
N VAL A 13 8.14 0.13 -10.14
CA VAL A 13 7.19 1.22 -9.84
C VAL A 13 6.24 0.78 -8.74
N VAL A 14 6.08 1.62 -7.72
CA VAL A 14 5.11 1.41 -6.64
C VAL A 14 3.96 2.40 -6.80
N THR A 15 2.73 1.88 -6.89
CA THR A 15 1.53 2.70 -6.69
C THR A 15 1.19 2.69 -5.21
N ALA A 16 1.11 3.85 -4.57
CA ALA A 16 0.87 3.94 -3.13
C ALA A 16 -0.46 4.65 -2.82
N PHE A 17 -1.18 4.13 -1.82
CA PHE A 17 -2.28 4.81 -1.14
C PHE A 17 -2.04 4.69 0.36
N TYR A 18 -1.72 5.81 1.01
CA TYR A 18 -1.23 5.80 2.37
C TYR A 18 -1.75 6.99 3.17
N LEU A 19 -1.67 6.87 4.49
CA LEU A 19 -1.88 7.94 5.45
C LEU A 19 -0.56 8.15 6.20
N THR A 20 -0.07 9.38 6.27
CA THR A 20 1.13 9.70 7.04
C THR A 20 0.88 10.96 7.88
N SER A 21 1.35 10.95 9.13
CA SER A 21 1.34 12.14 9.97
C SER A 21 2.49 13.07 9.59
N LYS A 22 2.31 14.37 9.79
CA LYS A 22 3.39 15.32 9.51
C LYS A 22 4.45 15.26 10.61
N ALA A 23 5.65 14.83 10.27
CA ALA A 23 6.81 14.98 11.14
C ALA A 23 7.18 16.47 11.29
N TYR A 24 7.11 17.01 12.51
CA TYR A 24 7.64 18.33 12.83
C TYR A 24 8.97 18.20 13.57
N HIS A 25 10.06 18.66 12.95
CA HIS A 25 11.42 18.79 13.50
C HIS A 25 12.11 17.50 14.03
N SER A 26 11.39 16.42 14.25
CA SER A 26 11.89 15.09 14.62
C SER A 26 11.28 14.02 13.70
N ARG A 27 12.10 13.01 13.37
CA ARG A 27 11.73 11.72 12.80
C ARG A 27 10.77 10.98 13.74
N ASN A 28 9.48 11.24 13.61
CA ASN A 28 8.44 10.76 14.54
C ASN A 28 7.05 10.79 13.88
N HIS A 29 6.96 10.38 12.62
CA HIS A 29 5.69 10.18 11.94
C HIS A 29 5.13 8.78 12.22
N ASP A 30 3.81 8.69 12.07
CA ASP A 30 3.09 7.43 12.01
C ASP A 30 2.57 7.30 10.57
N GLU A 31 2.57 6.09 10.03
CA GLU A 31 2.17 5.85 8.64
C GLU A 31 1.47 4.51 8.47
N ILE A 32 0.49 4.46 7.56
CA ILE A 32 -0.28 3.27 7.20
C ILE A 32 -0.29 3.17 5.69
N ASP A 33 0.21 2.05 5.16
CA ASP A 33 0.51 1.91 3.75
C ASP A 33 -0.34 0.85 3.05
N PHE A 34 -0.82 1.18 1.85
CA PHE A 34 -1.01 0.23 0.76
C PHE A 34 -0.01 0.54 -0.35
N GLU A 35 0.86 -0.42 -0.64
CA GLU A 35 1.86 -0.34 -1.71
C GLU A 35 1.63 -1.47 -2.69
N PHE A 36 1.22 -1.14 -3.91
CA PHE A 36 1.11 -2.10 -5.00
C PHE A 36 2.46 -2.18 -5.69
N LEU A 37 3.17 -3.28 -5.45
CA LEU A 37 4.49 -3.53 -6.00
C LEU A 37 4.33 -3.99 -7.45
N GLY A 38 4.68 -3.09 -8.37
CA GLY A 38 4.63 -3.37 -9.81
C GLY A 38 5.63 -4.42 -10.22
N ASN A 39 5.20 -5.24 -11.17
CA ASN A 39 6.00 -6.33 -11.73
C ASN A 39 5.99 -6.25 -13.26
N ASN A 40 6.73 -7.17 -13.89
CA ASN A 40 6.66 -7.38 -15.33
C ASN A 40 5.30 -7.97 -15.73
N GLU A 41 4.99 -8.03 -17.02
CA GLU A 41 3.68 -8.48 -17.51
C GLU A 41 3.37 -9.96 -17.24
N GLU A 42 4.37 -10.75 -16.83
CA GLU A 42 4.25 -12.18 -16.59
C GLU A 42 3.93 -12.52 -15.13
N GLU A 43 4.13 -11.57 -14.21
CA GLU A 43 4.03 -11.81 -12.77
C GLU A 43 2.94 -10.93 -12.12
N PRO A 44 2.14 -11.49 -11.20
CA PRO A 44 1.05 -10.74 -10.58
C PRO A 44 1.58 -9.63 -9.66
N TYR A 45 0.79 -8.56 -9.54
CA TYR A 45 0.99 -7.53 -8.52
C TYR A 45 0.94 -8.14 -7.11
N ILE A 46 1.84 -7.65 -6.25
CA ILE A 46 1.80 -7.90 -4.81
C ILE A 46 1.28 -6.64 -4.13
N LEU A 47 0.30 -6.81 -3.25
CA LEU A 47 -0.09 -5.76 -2.32
C LEU A 47 0.73 -5.90 -1.05
N GLN A 48 1.49 -4.87 -0.71
CA GLN A 48 2.16 -4.73 0.57
C GLN A 48 1.36 -3.78 1.46
N THR A 49 1.18 -4.16 2.72
CA THR A 49 0.72 -3.26 3.79
C THR A 49 1.83 -3.05 4.79
N ASN A 50 1.94 -1.86 5.38
CA ASN A 50 2.90 -1.57 6.44
C ASN A 50 2.29 -0.62 7.49
N ILE A 51 2.89 -0.61 8.68
CA ILE A 51 2.55 0.31 9.76
C ILE A 51 3.84 0.86 10.35
N PHE A 52 4.03 2.18 10.24
CA PHE A 52 5.03 2.92 10.99
C PHE A 52 4.42 3.53 12.24
N VAL A 53 5.13 3.40 13.36
CA VAL A 53 4.82 4.09 14.60
C VAL A 53 6.09 4.79 15.06
N ARG A 54 6.08 6.12 15.11
CA ARG A 54 7.26 6.93 15.47
C ARG A 54 8.49 6.62 14.62
N ASP A 55 8.33 6.62 13.30
CA ASP A 55 9.33 6.24 12.27
C ASP A 55 9.80 4.77 12.33
N GLU A 56 9.30 3.95 13.25
CA GLU A 56 9.59 2.53 13.27
C GLU A 56 8.57 1.77 12.41
N GLY A 57 8.98 1.34 11.22
CA GLY A 57 8.23 0.46 10.33
C GLY A 57 8.56 -1.02 10.53
N GLY A 58 8.77 -1.75 9.43
CA GLY A 58 9.19 -3.16 9.48
C GLY A 58 8.05 -4.14 9.81
N ARG A 59 6.80 -3.71 9.56
CA ARG A 59 5.59 -4.50 9.84
C ARG A 59 4.93 -4.92 8.53
N GLU A 60 5.72 -5.18 7.51
CA GLU A 60 5.24 -5.48 6.17
C GLU A 60 4.47 -6.81 6.15
N GLN A 61 3.32 -6.80 5.51
CA GLN A 61 2.66 -8.01 5.04
C GLN A 61 2.52 -7.92 3.53
N ARG A 62 2.72 -9.03 2.83
CA ARG A 62 2.63 -9.13 1.37
C ARG A 62 1.61 -10.19 0.99
N ILE A 63 0.65 -9.80 0.18
CA ILE A 63 -0.42 -10.68 -0.28
C ILE A 63 -0.55 -10.64 -1.81
N GLY A 64 -0.78 -11.81 -2.39
CA GLY A 64 -1.29 -11.90 -3.76
C GLY A 64 -2.77 -11.56 -3.78
N LEU A 65 -3.20 -10.83 -4.82
CA LEU A 65 -4.62 -10.53 -5.02
C LEU A 65 -5.28 -11.70 -5.75
N TRP A 66 -6.50 -12.07 -5.32
CA TRP A 66 -7.28 -13.16 -5.95
C TRP A 66 -7.98 -12.73 -7.25
N PHE A 67 -7.65 -11.55 -7.75
CA PHE A 67 -8.15 -10.95 -8.99
C PHE A 67 -7.01 -10.17 -9.66
N ASP A 68 -7.15 -9.90 -10.95
CA ASP A 68 -6.24 -9.03 -11.68
C ASP A 68 -6.59 -7.54 -11.42
N PRO A 69 -5.76 -6.79 -10.68
CA PRO A 69 -6.04 -5.39 -10.32
C PRO A 69 -5.88 -4.41 -11.49
N THR A 70 -5.46 -4.88 -12.67
CA THR A 70 -5.24 -4.05 -13.87
C THR A 70 -6.49 -3.95 -14.76
N ILE A 71 -7.42 -4.90 -14.62
CA ILE A 71 -8.61 -5.01 -15.49
C ILE A 71 -9.68 -4.00 -15.08
N ASN A 72 -10.00 -3.90 -13.79
CA ASN A 72 -11.09 -3.07 -13.27
C ASN A 72 -10.67 -2.25 -12.05
N PHE A 73 -11.50 -1.26 -11.69
CA PHE A 73 -11.32 -0.51 -10.45
C PHE A 73 -11.83 -1.30 -9.25
N HIS A 74 -10.95 -1.53 -8.27
CA HIS A 74 -11.26 -2.18 -6.99
C HIS A 74 -11.22 -1.18 -5.83
N THR A 75 -11.96 -1.47 -4.77
CA THR A 75 -12.03 -0.60 -3.59
C THR A 75 -10.96 -1.00 -2.58
N TYR A 76 -10.14 -0.04 -2.19
CA TYR A 76 -9.16 -0.16 -1.11
C TYR A 76 -9.49 0.89 -0.05
N GLY A 77 -9.60 0.49 1.21
CA GLY A 77 -10.02 1.35 2.31
C GLY A 77 -9.22 1.04 3.55
N ILE A 78 -8.99 2.08 4.35
CA ILE A 78 -8.39 1.97 5.68
C ILE A 78 -9.48 2.41 6.66
N LEU A 79 -9.87 1.52 7.57
CA LEU A 79 -10.64 1.89 8.75
C LEU A 79 -9.67 2.07 9.91
N TRP A 80 -9.54 3.30 10.39
CA TRP A 80 -8.70 3.60 11.54
C TRP A 80 -9.52 4.25 12.65
N ASN A 81 -9.42 3.67 13.85
CA ASN A 81 -9.98 4.24 15.08
C ASN A 81 -9.06 3.93 16.27
N GLN A 82 -9.46 4.34 17.48
CA GLN A 82 -8.65 4.19 18.70
C GLN A 82 -8.34 2.73 19.10
N HIS A 83 -9.02 1.74 18.55
CA HIS A 83 -8.87 0.33 18.91
C HIS A 83 -8.18 -0.50 17.83
N GLN A 84 -8.27 -0.10 16.56
CA GLN A 84 -7.80 -0.92 15.44
C GLN A 84 -7.55 -0.14 14.15
N ILE A 85 -6.75 -0.77 13.29
CA ILE A 85 -6.59 -0.49 11.86
C ILE A 85 -7.05 -1.73 11.11
N VAL A 86 -7.91 -1.56 10.10
CA VAL A 86 -8.42 -2.62 9.21
C VAL A 86 -8.28 -2.18 7.76
#